data_AF-A5GKC5-F1
#
_entry.id   AF-A5GKC5-F1
#
_cell.length_a   1.000
_cell.length_b   1.000
_cell.length_c   1.000
_cell.angle_alpha   90.00
_cell.angle_beta   90.00
_cell.angle_gamma   90.00
#
_symmetry.space_group_name_H-M   'P 1'
#
loop_
_entity.id
_entity.type
_entity.pdbx_description
1 polymer ?
#
loop_
_entity_poly.entity_id
_entity_poly.type
_entity_poly.pdbx_seq_one_letter_code
_entity_poly.pdbx_strand_id
1 'polypeptide(L)' 'MVELYLKAKLHSRISVDSYRSVLMLQELDDQDQRLRTDLLRQVDNGSIKLIHSCA' A
#
# COMPACT_ATOMS: atom_id res chain seq x y z
N MET A 1 -8.92 -4.23 -0.77
CA MET A 1 -7.65 -3.55 -0.40
C MET A 1 -7.45 -3.30 1.10
N VAL A 2 -8.51 -3.38 1.91
CA VAL A 2 -8.54 -2.95 3.32
C VAL A 2 -7.45 -3.59 4.19
N GLU A 3 -7.27 -4.91 4.15
CA GLU A 3 -6.32 -5.60 5.04
C GLU A 3 -4.87 -5.16 4.81
N LEU A 4 -4.45 -5.05 3.54
CA LEU A 4 -3.13 -4.58 3.17
C LEU A 4 -2.90 -3.15 3.66
N TYR A 5 -3.90 -2.28 3.48
CA TYR A 5 -3.84 -0.91 3.93
C TYR A 5 -3.69 -0.82 5.46
N LEU A 6 -4.48 -1.57 6.22
CA LEU A 6 -4.41 -1.58 7.68
C LEU A 6 -3.06 -2.11 8.17
N LYS A 7 -2.54 -3.17 7.55
CA LYS A 7 -1.22 -3.72 7.88
C LYS A 7 -0.11 -2.70 7.58
N ALA A 8 -0.19 -2.01 6.45
CA ALA A 8 0.78 -1.00 6.07
C ALA A 8 0.78 0.21 7.01
N LYS A 9 -0.40 0.68 7.41
CA LYS A 9 -0.59 1.72 8.44
C LYS A 9 -0.04 1.30 9.79
N LEU A 10 -0.43 0.11 10.27
CA LEU A 10 -0.07 -0.39 11.59
C LEU A 10 1.45 -0.49 11.77
N HIS A 11 2.15 -1.00 10.76
CA HIS A 11 3.59 -1.19 10.83
C HIS A 11 4.39 -0.03 10.22
N SER A 12 3.71 0.99 9.66
CA SER A 12 4.31 2.08 8.88
C SER A 12 5.26 1.57 7.78
N ARG A 13 4.96 0.38 7.24
CA ARG A 13 5.82 -0.37 6.32
C ARG A 13 4.98 -1.21 5.37
N ILE A 14 5.40 -1.29 4.12
CA ILE A 14 4.81 -2.18 3.12
C ILE A 14 5.94 -2.85 2.34
N SER A 15 5.77 -4.13 1.99
CA SER A 15 6.77 -4.80 1.17
C SER A 15 6.77 -4.27 -0.26
N VAL A 16 7.93 -4.29 -0.92
CA VAL A 16 8.06 -3.91 -2.33
C VAL A 16 7.11 -4.73 -3.20
N ASP A 17 6.97 -6.04 -2.93
CA ASP A 17 6.05 -6.92 -3.67
C ASP A 17 4.59 -6.50 -3.48
N SER A 18 4.19 -6.22 -2.23
CA SER A 18 2.83 -5.76 -1.92
C SER A 18 2.54 -4.42 -2.57
N TYR A 19 3.51 -3.50 -2.55
CA TYR A 19 3.41 -2.19 -3.20
C TYR A 19 3.26 -2.32 -4.73
N ARG A 20 4.04 -3.20 -5.37
CA ARG A 20 3.90 -3.50 -6.81
C ARG A 20 2.53 -4.05 -7.13
N SER A 21 2.01 -4.99 -6.33
CA SER A 21 0.66 -5.52 -6.50
C SER A 21 -0.38 -4.40 -6.43
N VAL A 22 -0.26 -3.48 -5.47
CA VAL A 22 -1.17 -2.32 -5.33
C VAL A 22 -1.18 -1.42 -6.57
N LEU A 23 -0.03 -1.19 -7.21
CA LEU A 23 0.07 -0.42 -8.45
C LEU A 23 -0.61 -1.10 -9.64
N MET A 24 -0.62 -2.43 -9.67
CA MET A 24 -1.18 -3.21 -10.76
C MET A 24 -2.68 -3.51 -10.61
N LEU A 25 -3.28 -3.21 -9.46
CA LEU A 25 -4.72 -3.46 -9.24
C LEU A 25 -5.60 -2.63 -10.18
N GLN A 26 -6.53 -3.32 -10.84
CA GLN A 26 -7.55 -2.77 -11.72
C GLN A 26 -8.95 -3.03 -11.14
N GLU A 27 -9.97 -2.41 -11.72
CA GLU A 27 -11.39 -2.64 -11.36
C GLU A 27 -11.72 -2.46 -9.87
N LEU A 28 -11.04 -1.52 -9.22
CA LEU A 28 -11.30 -1.18 -7.82
C LEU A 28 -12.59 -0.37 -7.67
N ASP A 29 -13.39 -0.71 -6.66
CA ASP A 29 -14.49 0.13 -6.21
C ASP A 29 -14.00 1.46 -5.64
N ASP A 30 -14.92 2.41 -5.44
CA ASP A 30 -14.59 3.76 -4.97
C ASP A 30 -13.86 3.78 -3.63
N GLN A 31 -14.16 2.83 -2.74
CA GLN A 31 -13.53 2.74 -1.43
C GLN A 31 -12.08 2.25 -1.58
N ASP A 32 -11.86 1.18 -2.32
CA ASP A 32 -10.54 0.62 -2.58
C ASP A 32 -9.66 1.58 -3.39
N GLN A 33 -10.23 2.37 -4.31
CA GLN A 33 -9.51 3.44 -5.01
C GLN A 33 -8.99 4.52 -4.06
N ARG A 34 -9.80 4.94 -3.08
CA ARG A 34 -9.39 5.92 -2.06
C ARG A 34 -8.27 5.35 -1.19
N LEU A 35 -8.39 4.11 -0.74
CA LEU A 35 -7.36 3.45 0.07
C LEU A 35 -6.05 3.31 -0.70
N ARG A 36 -6.11 2.90 -1.98
CA ARG A 36 -4.93 2.86 -2.85
C ARG A 36 -4.27 4.23 -2.95
N THR A 37 -5.02 5.26 -3.28
CA THR A 37 -4.49 6.61 -3.48
C THR A 37 -3.83 7.15 -2.20
N ASP A 38 -4.48 6.97 -1.05
CA ASP A 38 -3.94 7.39 0.24
C ASP A 38 -2.68 6.61 0.64
N LEU A 39 -2.68 5.29 0.39
CA LEU A 39 -1.50 4.45 0.62
C LEU A 39 -0.31 4.89 -0.23
N LEU A 40 -0.52 5.12 -1.53
CA LEU A 40 0.53 5.58 -2.44
C LEU A 40 1.09 6.93 -2.01
N ARG A 41 0.22 7.87 -1.61
CA ARG A 41 0.63 9.18 -1.07
C ARG A 41 1.47 9.05 0.20
N GLN A 42 1.13 8.11 1.09
CA GLN A 42 1.90 7.88 2.32
C GLN A 42 3.25 7.21 2.08
N VAL A 43 3.37 6.42 1.01
CA VAL A 43 4.67 5.91 0.58
C VAL A 43 5.51 7.04 0.01
N ASP A 44 4.92 7.86 -0.85
CA ASP A 44 5.59 8.99 -1.51
C ASP A 44 6.10 10.04 -0.52
N ASN A 45 5.30 10.38 0.50
CA ASN A 45 5.69 11.32 1.55
C ASN A 45 6.61 10.71 2.64
N GLY A 46 6.93 9.42 2.54
CA GLY A 46 7.82 8.70 3.47
C GLY A 46 7.20 8.28 4.80
N SER A 47 5.89 8.46 5.00
CA SER A 47 5.18 7.99 6.22
C SER A 47 5.11 6.47 6.29
N ILE A 48 5.01 5.80 5.15
CA ILE A 48 5.08 4.33 5.03
C ILE A 48 6.35 3.99 4.25
N LYS A 49 7.23 3.20 4.86
CA LYS A 49 8.49 2.80 4.23
C LYS A 49 8.32 1.56 3.36
N LEU A 50 8.92 1.58 2.17
CA LEU A 50 9.10 0.38 1.36
C LEU A 50 10.17 -0.50 2.00
N ILE A 51 9.81 -1.74 2.33
CA ILE A 51 10.74 -2.75 2.81
C ILE A 51 10.92 -3.84 1.76
N HIS A 52 12.15 -4.26 1.51
CA HIS A 52 12.38 -5.47 0.75
C HIS A 52 12.03 -6.63 1.69
N SER A 53 11.06 -7.45 1.28
CA SER A 53 10.85 -8.77 1.88
C SER A 53 12.13 -9.57 1.59
N CYS A 54 13.12 -9.50 2.48
CA CYS A 54 14.22 -10.45 2.44
C CYS A 54 13.61 -11.81 2.80
N ALA A 55 13.66 -12.74 1.85
CA ALA A 55 13.41 -14.15 2.13
C ALA A 55 14.45 -14.68 3.14
#